data_AF-A0A5N5I1B5-F1
#
_entry.id   AF-A0A5N5I1B5-F1
#
_cell.length_a   1.000
_cell.length_b   1.000
_cell.length_c   1.000
_cell.angle_alpha   90.00
_cell.angle_beta   90.00
_cell.angle_gamma   90.00
#
_symmetry.space_group_name_H-M   'P 1'
#
loop_
_entity.id
_entity.type
_entity.pdbx_description
1 polymer ?
#
loop_
_entity_poly.entity_id
_entity_poly.type
_entity_poly.pdbx_seq_one_letter_code
_entity_poly.pdbx_strand_id
1 'polypeptide(L)'
;MAGINIFPIVVVLFLVSNTFLMLEAIDEKALAECKKHFSIKYAHDAYNYIFHGQPISDKSCRAIVAVGKKCHDIFLNWTLGGSTGIRRSKALARGKQLWNHCVLTTITPASSSY
;
A
#
# COMPACT_ATOMS: atom_id res chain seq x y z
N MET A 1 17.39 41.20 -25.29
CA MET A 1 16.29 40.65 -24.46
C MET A 1 15.83 39.37 -25.15
N ALA A 2 16.14 38.20 -24.59
CA ALA A 2 15.72 36.93 -25.17
C ALA A 2 14.26 36.66 -24.76
N GLY A 3 13.33 36.65 -25.72
CA GLY A 3 11.92 36.37 -25.49
C GLY A 3 11.72 34.88 -25.25
N ILE A 4 11.23 34.50 -24.06
CA ILE A 4 10.89 33.11 -23.75
C ILE A 4 9.69 32.72 -24.62
N ASN A 5 9.82 31.66 -25.41
CA ASN A 5 8.75 31.17 -26.27
C ASN A 5 7.70 30.45 -25.40
N ILE A 6 6.54 31.09 -25.20
CA ILE A 6 5.49 30.66 -24.27
C ILE A 6 4.78 29.39 -24.76
N PHE A 7 4.73 29.18 -26.08
CA PHE A 7 3.99 28.08 -26.70
C PHE A 7 4.44 26.68 -26.24
N PRO A 8 5.74 26.32 -26.27
CA PRO A 8 6.19 25.02 -25.76
C PRO A 8 5.94 24.84 -24.26
N ILE A 9 5.98 25.91 -23.47
CA ILE A 9 5.75 25.84 -22.02
C ILE A 9 4.30 25.47 -21.71
N VAL A 10 3.34 26.09 -22.41
CA VAL A 10 1.91 25.79 -22.22
C VAL A 10 1.58 24.35 -22.61
N VAL A 11 2.14 23.85 -23.71
CA VAL A 11 1.94 22.46 -24.15
C VAL A 11 2.49 21.46 -23.14
N VAL A 12 3.69 21.70 -22.61
CA VAL A 12 4.29 20.85 -21.58
C VAL A 12 3.45 20.86 -20.30
N LEU A 13 2.98 22.02 -19.83
CA LEU A 13 2.11 22.12 -18.66
C LEU A 13 0.81 21.33 -18.86
N PHE A 14 0.19 21.44 -20.03
CA PHE A 14 -1.06 20.73 -20.35
C PHE A 14 -0.88 19.20 -20.35
N LEU A 15 0.25 18.71 -20.86
CA LEU A 15 0.56 17.27 -20.86
C LEU A 15 0.81 16.75 -19.42
N VAL A 16 1.54 17.49 -18.61
CA VAL A 16 1.84 17.10 -17.21
C VAL A 16 0.55 17.05 -16.38
N SER A 17 -0.34 18.04 -16.51
CA SER A 17 -1.64 18.06 -15.80
C SER A 17 -2.51 16.85 -16.12
N ASN A 18 -2.57 16.43 -17.38
CA ASN A 18 -3.37 15.27 -17.79
C ASN A 18 -2.82 13.95 -17.24
N THR A 19 -1.49 13.79 -17.18
CA THR A 19 -0.87 12.58 -16.59
C THR A 19 -1.07 12.48 -15.08
N PHE A 20 -1.10 13.63 -14.39
CA PHE A 20 -1.32 13.68 -12.94
C PHE A 20 -2.74 13.24 -12.55
N LEU A 21 -3.75 13.77 -13.25
CA LEU A 21 -5.16 13.41 -13.05
C LEU A 21 -5.43 11.92 -13.30
N MET A 22 -4.78 11.33 -14.31
CA MET A 22 -4.94 9.91 -14.63
C MET A 22 -4.32 9.00 -13.56
N LEU A 23 -3.19 9.40 -12.97
CA LEU A 23 -2.49 8.61 -11.95
C LEU A 23 -3.28 8.54 -10.63
N GLU A 24 -3.88 9.66 -10.17
CA GLU A 24 -4.76 9.66 -8.99
C GLU A 24 -6.01 8.79 -9.20
N ALA A 25 -6.65 8.89 -10.37
CA ALA A 25 -7.83 8.09 -10.70
C ALA A 25 -7.53 6.57 -10.76
N ILE A 26 -6.33 6.19 -11.19
CA ILE A 26 -5.88 4.79 -11.20
C ILE A 26 -5.72 4.26 -9.77
N ASP A 27 -5.15 5.07 -8.87
CA ASP A 27 -4.89 4.65 -7.49
C ASP A 27 -6.20 4.50 -6.68
N GLU A 28 -7.18 5.38 -6.91
CA GLU A 28 -8.52 5.25 -6.31
C GLU A 28 -9.28 4.01 -6.79
N LYS A 29 -9.27 3.74 -8.10
CA LYS A 29 -9.92 2.54 -8.66
C LYS A 29 -9.24 1.28 -8.14
N ALA A 30 -7.92 1.26 -8.07
CA ALA A 30 -7.16 0.12 -7.56
C ALA A 30 -7.44 -0.12 -6.07
N LEU A 31 -7.49 0.95 -5.27
CA LEU A 31 -7.87 0.87 -3.86
C LEU A 31 -9.30 0.36 -3.68
N ALA A 32 -10.26 0.84 -4.49
CA ALA A 32 -11.65 0.40 -4.44
C ALA A 32 -11.79 -1.11 -4.74
N GLU A 33 -11.03 -1.60 -5.72
CA GLU A 33 -11.01 -3.03 -6.04
C GLU A 33 -10.39 -3.85 -4.91
N CYS A 34 -9.25 -3.41 -4.37
CA CYS A 34 -8.62 -4.06 -3.22
C CYS A 34 -9.54 -4.13 -2.00
N LYS A 35 -10.34 -3.08 -1.75
CA LYS A 35 -11.31 -3.03 -0.64
C LYS A 35 -12.40 -4.11 -0.73
N LYS A 36 -12.81 -4.54 -1.92
CA LYS A 36 -13.83 -5.60 -2.06
C LYS A 36 -13.39 -6.93 -1.46
N HIS A 37 -12.08 -7.18 -1.42
CA HIS A 37 -11.51 -8.45 -0.98
C HIS A 37 -10.88 -8.38 0.42
N PHE A 38 -10.80 -7.19 1.02
CA PHE A 38 -10.09 -6.96 2.27
C PHE A 38 -11.05 -6.80 3.46
N SER A 39 -10.96 -7.70 4.44
CA SER A 39 -11.79 -7.62 5.66
C SER A 39 -11.25 -6.57 6.64
N ILE A 40 -12.16 -5.82 7.27
CA ILE A 40 -11.84 -4.84 8.33
C ILE A 40 -11.02 -5.47 9.47
N LYS A 41 -11.32 -6.71 9.84
CA LYS A 41 -10.56 -7.42 10.88
C LYS A 41 -9.08 -7.52 10.53
N TYR A 42 -8.76 -7.93 9.31
CA TYR A 42 -7.37 -8.13 8.90
C TYR A 42 -6.65 -6.80 8.68
N ALA A 43 -7.37 -5.75 8.28
CA ALA A 43 -6.86 -4.39 8.28
C ALA A 43 -6.43 -3.93 9.68
N HIS A 44 -7.27 -4.20 10.68
CA HIS A 44 -6.99 -3.87 12.08
C HIS A 44 -5.79 -4.65 12.63
N ASP A 45 -5.68 -5.95 12.34
CA ASP A 45 -4.54 -6.77 12.75
C ASP A 45 -3.23 -6.27 12.11
N ALA A 46 -3.25 -5.94 10.82
CA ALA A 46 -2.10 -5.36 10.12
C ALA A 46 -1.68 -4.01 10.71
N TYR A 47 -2.66 -3.15 11.03
CA TYR A 47 -2.42 -1.87 11.70
C TYR A 47 -1.73 -2.07 13.06
N ASN A 48 -2.23 -3.00 13.89
CA ASN A 48 -1.64 -3.27 15.20
C ASN A 48 -0.23 -3.85 15.11
N TYR A 49 0.04 -4.69 14.12
CA TYR A 49 1.41 -5.15 13.86
C TYR A 49 2.34 -3.97 13.52
N ILE A 50 1.92 -3.14 12.57
CA ILE A 50 2.76 -2.06 12.03
C ILE A 50 3.05 -0.99 13.09
N PHE A 51 2.00 -0.49 13.74
CA PHE A 51 2.09 0.69 14.62
C PHE A 51 2.28 0.34 16.09
N HIS A 52 1.77 -0.81 16.53
CA HIS A 52 1.79 -1.23 17.94
C HIS A 52 2.70 -2.44 18.20
N GLY A 53 3.27 -3.05 17.16
CA GLY A 53 4.16 -4.21 17.31
C GLY A 53 3.46 -5.46 17.84
N GLN A 54 2.14 -5.54 17.73
CA GLN A 54 1.38 -6.71 18.16
C GLN A 54 1.64 -7.90 17.23
N PRO A 55 1.60 -9.14 17.73
CA PRO A 55 1.71 -10.32 16.90
C PRO A 55 0.52 -10.40 15.93
N ILE A 56 0.74 -11.03 14.77
CA ILE A 56 -0.31 -11.30 13.80
C ILE A 56 -0.62 -12.79 13.74
N SER A 57 -1.89 -13.15 13.61
CA SER A 57 -2.30 -14.56 13.53
C SER A 57 -2.10 -15.14 12.13
N ASP A 58 -1.90 -16.46 12.05
CA ASP A 58 -1.80 -17.18 10.76
C ASP A 58 -3.03 -17.00 9.88
N LYS A 59 -4.22 -16.92 10.49
CA LYS A 59 -5.47 -16.66 9.76
C LYS A 59 -5.46 -15.28 9.10
N SER A 60 -5.00 -14.26 9.83
CA SER A 60 -4.86 -12.91 9.31
C SER A 60 -3.77 -12.84 8.24
N CYS A 61 -2.66 -13.56 8.42
CA CYS A 61 -1.62 -13.66 7.40
C CYS A 61 -2.11 -14.32 6.11
N ARG A 62 -2.83 -15.44 6.19
CA ARG A 62 -3.44 -16.09 5.01
C ARG A 62 -4.36 -15.14 4.25
N ALA A 63 -5.16 -14.35 4.97
CA ALA A 63 -6.06 -13.39 4.34
C ALA A 63 -5.33 -12.21 3.69
N ILE A 64 -4.29 -11.67 4.34
CA ILE A 64 -3.46 -10.60 3.75
C ILE A 64 -2.79 -11.09 2.47
N VAL A 65 -2.21 -12.30 2.48
CA VAL A 65 -1.56 -12.88 1.30
C VAL A 65 -2.57 -13.17 0.19
N ALA A 66 -3.77 -13.66 0.52
CA ALA A 66 -4.83 -13.95 -0.45
C ALA A 66 -5.28 -12.71 -1.24
N VAL A 67 -5.24 -11.53 -0.62
CA VAL A 67 -5.60 -10.26 -1.29
C VAL A 67 -4.44 -9.73 -2.16
N GLY A 68 -3.22 -10.23 -1.94
CA GLY A 68 -2.09 -10.03 -2.82
C GLY A 68 -1.24 -8.79 -2.51
N LYS A 69 0.03 -8.84 -2.95
CA LYS A 69 1.05 -7.84 -2.60
C LYS A 69 0.66 -6.43 -3.05
N LYS A 70 0.08 -6.32 -4.26
CA LYS A 70 -0.33 -5.04 -4.83
C LYS A 70 -1.33 -4.33 -3.91
N CYS A 71 -2.34 -5.06 -3.43
CA CYS A 71 -3.34 -4.48 -2.54
C CYS A 71 -2.77 -4.16 -1.16
N HIS A 72 -1.88 -5.00 -0.62
CA HIS A 72 -1.14 -4.69 0.61
C HIS A 72 -0.38 -3.36 0.50
N ASP A 73 0.38 -3.18 -0.60
CA ASP A 73 1.16 -1.96 -0.82
C ASP A 73 0.26 -0.72 -1.00
N ILE A 74 -0.85 -0.85 -1.75
CA ILE A 74 -1.85 0.23 -1.93
C ILE A 74 -2.46 0.63 -0.59
N PHE A 75 -2.92 -0.33 0.22
CA PHE A 75 -3.50 -0.05 1.54
C PHE A 75 -2.52 0.64 2.47
N LEU A 76 -1.26 0.18 2.47
CA LEU A 76 -0.21 0.76 3.28
C LEU A 76 0.07 2.20 2.86
N ASN A 77 0.20 2.47 1.56
CA ASN A 77 0.43 3.82 1.06
C ASN A 77 -0.74 4.75 1.36
N TRP A 78 -1.98 4.28 1.13
CA TRP A 78 -3.20 5.04 1.40
C TRP A 78 -3.32 5.40 2.89
N THR A 79 -3.09 4.42 3.79
CA THR A 79 -3.10 4.65 5.25
C THR A 79 -2.05 5.68 5.67
N LEU A 80 -0.93 5.73 4.95
CA LEU A 80 0.17 6.65 5.22
C LEU A 80 0.07 7.99 4.49
N GLY A 81 -1.01 8.27 3.73
CA GLY A 81 -1.13 9.46 2.88
C GLY A 81 -0.82 10.79 3.60
N GLY A 82 -1.19 10.92 4.88
CA GLY A 82 -0.89 12.09 5.71
C GLY A 82 0.37 11.98 6.59
N SER A 83 1.13 10.90 6.49
CA SER A 83 2.34 10.67 7.29
C SER A 83 3.61 11.00 6.50
N THR A 84 4.53 11.74 7.13
CA THR A 84 5.81 12.14 6.53
C THR A 84 7.01 11.72 7.40
N GLY A 85 8.22 11.83 6.84
CA GLY A 85 9.48 11.63 7.56
C GLY A 85 9.65 10.23 8.17
N ILE A 86 10.27 10.18 9.36
CA ILE A 86 10.66 8.95 10.06
C ILE A 86 9.44 8.06 10.37
N ARG A 87 8.28 8.65 10.69
CA ARG A 87 7.07 7.88 10.99
C ARG A 87 6.61 7.09 9.77
N ARG A 88 6.63 7.72 8.59
CA ARG A 88 6.29 7.07 7.32
C ARG A 88 7.28 5.96 6.99
N SER A 89 8.59 6.24 7.06
CA SER A 89 9.61 5.25 6.72
C SER A 89 9.57 4.02 7.63
N LYS A 90 9.37 4.22 8.94
CA LYS A 90 9.21 3.12 9.90
C LYS A 90 7.97 2.27 9.61
N ALA A 91 6.85 2.89 9.30
CA ALA A 91 5.62 2.18 8.96
C ALA A 91 5.75 1.39 7.64
N LEU A 92 6.40 1.96 6.62
CA LEU A 92 6.70 1.25 5.37
C LEU A 92 7.59 0.03 5.61
N ALA A 93 8.65 0.17 6.41
CA ALA A 93 9.53 -0.94 6.76
C ALA A 93 8.79 -2.06 7.50
N ARG A 94 7.98 -1.70 8.49
CA ARG A 94 7.10 -2.62 9.23
C ARG A 94 6.07 -3.30 8.31
N GLY A 95 5.50 -2.56 7.36
CA GLY A 95 4.57 -3.11 6.37
C GLY A 95 5.23 -4.13 5.43
N LYS A 96 6.49 -3.88 5.01
CA LYS A 96 7.28 -4.88 4.26
C LYS A 96 7.60 -6.11 5.10
N GLN A 97 7.97 -5.92 6.36
CA GLN A 97 8.21 -7.01 7.30
C GLN A 97 6.97 -7.89 7.48
N LEU A 98 5.80 -7.26 7.66
CA LEU A 98 4.52 -7.93 7.78
C LEU A 98 4.23 -8.80 6.55
N TRP A 99 4.39 -8.24 5.34
CA TRP A 99 4.18 -8.97 4.10
C TRP A 99 5.06 -10.22 4.02
N ASN A 100 6.37 -10.05 4.24
CA ASN A 100 7.33 -11.16 4.19
C ASN A 100 7.03 -12.23 5.23
N HIS A 101 6.69 -11.82 6.45
CA HIS A 101 6.30 -12.74 7.51
C HIS A 101 5.07 -13.56 7.11
N CYS A 102 4.02 -12.91 6.61
CA CYS A 102 2.81 -13.61 6.23
C CYS A 102 3.00 -14.55 5.03
N VAL A 103 3.79 -14.18 4.02
CA VAL A 103 4.14 -15.08 2.92
C VAL A 103 4.82 -16.35 3.44
N LEU A 104 5.79 -16.22 4.34
CA LEU A 104 6.46 -17.37 4.96
C LEU A 104 5.48 -18.24 5.77
N THR A 105 4.60 -17.63 6.57
CA THR A 105 3.57 -18.34 7.33
C THR A 105 2.60 -19.10 6.42
N THR A 106 2.32 -18.61 5.22
CA THR A 106 1.45 -19.32 4.26
C THR A 106 2.12 -20.49 3.53
N ILE A 107 3.45 -20.47 3.39
CA ILE A 107 4.21 -21.53 2.73
C ILE A 107 4.54 -22.66 3.69
N THR A 108 4.73 -22.33 4.97
CA THR A 108 4.99 -23.33 6.01
C THR A 108 3.75 -24.21 6.18
N PRO A 109 3.83 -25.54 5.95
CA PRO A 109 2.72 -26.42 6.30
C PRO A 109 2.43 -26.24 7.79
N ALA A 110 1.15 -26.18 8.16
CA ALA A 110 0.76 -26.11 9.56
C ALA A 110 1.53 -27.20 10.31
N SER A 111 2.39 -26.82 11.26
CA SER A 111 3.06 -27.80 12.10
C SER A 111 1.96 -28.59 12.78
N SER A 112 1.79 -29.85 12.36
CA SER A 112 0.93 -30.82 13.02
C SER A 112 1.51 -31.07 14.40
N SER A 113 1.11 -30.26 15.38
CA SER A 113 1.29 -30.61 16.78
C SER A 113 0.23 -31.67 17.12
N TYR A 114 0.66 -32.93 17.12
CA TYR A 114 -0.03 -34.02 17.81
C TYR A 114 0.02 -33.81 19.32
#